data_AF-A0A0S2EMW4-F1
#
_entry.id   AF-A0A0S2EMW4-F1
#
_cell.length_a   1.000
_cell.length_b   1.000
_cell.length_c   1.000
_cell.angle_alpha   90.00
_cell.angle_beta   90.00
_cell.angle_gamma   90.00
#
_symmetry.space_group_name_H-M   'P 1'
#
loop_
_entity.id
_entity.type
_entity.pdbx_description
1 polymer ?
#
loop_
_entity_poly.entity_id
_entity_poly.type
_entity_poly.pdbx_seq_one_letter_code
_entity_poly.pdbx_strand_id
1 'polypeptide(L)'
;MSRGASSDHRQSLAARPVFAALRRLAALPRRWLHRAEPEGHDPEPPGVRSGLILTILAGWVVFLAAALTGLYWMAAEVVRPMPASQTVSDFPEPRLQIDARSDLEKLSAAQSERLNRTGWVDRTTGRVEIPIGRAMDLVAGMGARAWQPLEAGAPDDARARAVNAAEQAQGRNP
;
A
#
# COMPACT_ATOMS: atom_id res chain seq x y z
N MET A 1 -60.34 0.76 38.37
CA MET A 1 -60.87 1.62 37.28
C MET A 1 -59.85 2.73 37.07
N SER A 2 -59.05 2.76 36.00
CA SER A 2 -59.43 3.22 34.66
C SER A 2 -58.46 2.66 33.60
N ARG A 3 -58.99 2.40 32.40
CA ARG A 3 -58.31 2.01 31.16
C ARG A 3 -57.70 3.24 30.46
N GLY A 4 -56.73 2.96 29.59
CA GLY A 4 -56.23 3.82 28.49
C GLY A 4 -54.81 3.35 28.15
N ALA A 5 -54.56 2.39 27.25
CA ALA A 5 -54.85 2.35 25.82
C ALA A 5 -54.32 3.59 25.06
N SER A 6 -53.05 3.55 24.65
CA SER A 6 -52.63 4.11 23.36
C SER A 6 -51.41 3.36 22.86
N SER A 7 -51.62 2.75 21.70
CA SER A 7 -50.66 2.09 20.83
C SER A 7 -49.58 3.05 20.33
N ASP A 8 -48.33 2.61 20.28
CA ASP A 8 -47.34 3.25 19.41
C ASP A 8 -46.69 2.25 18.46
N HIS A 9 -46.41 2.76 17.28
CA HIS A 9 -46.44 2.07 16.01
C HIS A 9 -45.16 1.30 15.70
N ARG A 10 -45.38 0.11 15.14
CA ARG A 10 -44.43 -0.67 14.36
C ARG A 10 -43.72 0.20 13.32
N GLN A 11 -42.40 0.13 13.28
CA GLN A 11 -41.65 0.28 12.03
C GLN A 11 -40.60 -0.83 11.93
N SER A 12 -41.07 -1.99 11.48
CA SER A 12 -40.25 -3.04 10.89
C SER A 12 -39.70 -2.53 9.55
N LEU A 13 -38.40 -2.22 9.50
CA LEU A 13 -37.68 -1.96 8.25
C LEU A 13 -37.57 -3.26 7.46
N ALA A 14 -38.61 -3.53 6.67
CA ALA A 14 -38.59 -4.57 5.66
C ALA A 14 -37.59 -4.17 4.56
N ALA A 15 -36.52 -4.94 4.45
CA ALA A 15 -35.61 -4.93 3.31
C ALA A 15 -36.43 -5.17 2.03
N ARG A 16 -36.47 -4.17 1.15
CA ARG A 16 -37.16 -4.25 -0.13
C ARG A 16 -36.23 -4.90 -1.16
N PRO A 17 -36.57 -6.05 -1.76
CA PRO A 17 -35.79 -6.59 -2.88
C PRO A 17 -35.98 -5.72 -4.13
N VAL A 18 -34.88 -5.26 -4.71
CA VAL A 18 -34.80 -4.34 -5.87
C VAL A 18 -35.09 -5.02 -7.23
N PHE A 19 -35.43 -6.31 -7.26
CA PHE A 19 -35.69 -7.04 -8.51
C PHE A 19 -37.17 -7.08 -8.88
N ALA A 20 -37.74 -5.97 -9.37
CA ALA A 20 -39.06 -5.98 -10.03
C ALA A 20 -39.36 -4.71 -10.84
N ALA A 21 -38.58 -4.36 -11.87
CA ALA A 21 -39.00 -3.33 -12.81
C ALA A 21 -38.22 -3.37 -14.13
N LEU A 22 -38.58 -4.26 -15.07
CA LEU A 22 -38.48 -4.01 -16.51
C LEU A 22 -39.10 -5.15 -17.33
N ARG A 23 -40.40 -5.39 -17.13
CA ARG A 23 -41.21 -6.13 -18.12
C ARG A 23 -42.58 -5.51 -18.25
N ARG A 24 -42.66 -4.36 -18.91
CA ARG A 24 -43.90 -3.83 -19.52
C ARG A 24 -43.56 -2.63 -20.40
N LEU A 25 -43.60 -2.84 -21.72
CA LEU A 25 -44.45 -2.11 -22.67
C LEU A 25 -43.96 -2.33 -24.10
N ALA A 26 -44.40 -3.47 -24.65
CA ALA A 26 -44.59 -3.62 -26.07
C ALA A 26 -45.84 -2.83 -26.46
N ALA A 27 -45.65 -1.70 -27.14
CA ALA A 27 -46.58 -1.13 -28.13
C ALA A 27 -46.04 0.26 -28.55
N LEU A 28 -45.29 0.30 -29.64
CA LEU A 28 -45.03 1.56 -30.36
C LEU A 28 -45.69 1.50 -31.75
N PRO A 29 -46.36 2.59 -32.18
CA PRO A 29 -47.17 2.61 -33.39
C PRO A 29 -46.31 2.59 -34.66
N ARG A 30 -46.62 1.63 -35.54
CA ARG A 30 -46.15 1.50 -36.93
C ARG A 30 -46.61 2.69 -37.79
N ARG A 31 -45.93 3.83 -37.80
CA ARG A 31 -46.21 4.85 -38.85
C ARG A 31 -45.09 5.82 -39.27
N TRP A 32 -43.83 5.57 -38.92
CA TRP A 32 -42.73 6.43 -39.38
C TRP A 32 -41.84 5.67 -40.37
N LEU A 33 -42.35 5.52 -41.59
CA LEU A 33 -41.51 5.21 -42.75
C LEU A 33 -40.76 6.48 -43.12
N HIS A 34 -39.65 6.72 -42.44
CA HIS A 34 -38.57 7.46 -43.09
C HIS A 34 -38.11 6.59 -44.26
N ARG A 35 -38.36 7.06 -45.47
CA ARG A 35 -37.76 6.57 -46.70
C ARG A 35 -36.26 6.84 -46.61
N ALA A 36 -35.53 5.95 -45.96
CA ALA A 36 -34.10 5.81 -46.16
C ALA A 36 -33.95 5.09 -47.51
N GLU A 37 -33.40 5.78 -48.49
CA GLU A 37 -32.86 5.16 -49.70
C GLU A 37 -32.02 3.95 -49.29
N PRO A 38 -32.28 2.74 -49.81
CA PRO A 38 -31.38 1.62 -49.64
C PRO A 38 -30.16 1.89 -50.54
N GLU A 39 -29.23 2.72 -50.06
CA GLU A 39 -27.84 2.66 -50.49
C GLU A 39 -27.42 1.20 -50.26
N GLY A 40 -27.30 0.47 -51.37
CA GLY A 40 -26.94 -0.93 -51.41
C GLY A 40 -25.60 -1.14 -50.75
N HIS A 41 -25.62 -1.33 -49.43
CA HIS A 41 -24.60 -2.07 -48.75
C HIS A 41 -24.95 -3.52 -49.04
N ASP A 42 -24.36 -4.06 -50.11
CA ASP A 42 -24.23 -5.50 -50.23
C ASP A 42 -23.73 -5.99 -48.86
N PRO A 43 -24.50 -6.82 -48.13
CA PRO A 43 -24.00 -7.39 -46.90
C PRO A 43 -22.85 -8.29 -47.32
N GLU A 44 -21.62 -7.78 -47.23
CA GLU A 44 -20.43 -8.59 -47.46
C GLU A 44 -20.57 -9.81 -46.56
N PRO A 45 -20.55 -11.03 -47.13
CA PRO A 45 -20.69 -12.24 -46.34
C PRO A 45 -19.58 -12.20 -45.29
N PRO A 46 -19.92 -12.21 -43.99
CA PRO A 46 -18.91 -12.09 -42.96
C PRO A 46 -17.94 -13.26 -43.11
N GLY A 47 -16.75 -12.98 -43.65
CA GLY A 47 -15.69 -13.98 -43.89
C GLY A 47 -15.19 -14.64 -42.60
N VAL A 48 -15.67 -14.16 -41.45
CA VAL A 48 -15.48 -14.74 -40.14
C VAL A 48 -16.78 -15.40 -39.69
N ARG A 49 -16.72 -16.70 -39.40
CA ARG A 49 -17.85 -17.48 -38.86
C ARG A 49 -18.37 -16.79 -37.60
N SER A 50 -19.44 -16.00 -37.71
CA SER A 50 -19.95 -15.17 -36.61
C SER A 50 -20.31 -16.00 -35.37
N GLY A 51 -20.66 -17.28 -35.56
CA GLY A 51 -20.83 -18.24 -34.47
C GLY A 51 -19.58 -18.42 -33.60
N LEU A 52 -18.38 -18.39 -34.18
CA LEU A 52 -17.12 -18.52 -33.43
C LEU A 52 -16.90 -17.30 -32.53
N ILE A 53 -17.15 -16.09 -33.04
CA ILE A 53 -17.02 -14.85 -32.26
C ILE A 53 -18.00 -14.87 -31.07
N LEU A 54 -19.26 -15.28 -31.31
CA LEU A 54 -20.26 -15.39 -30.25
C LEU A 54 -19.88 -16.43 -29.19
N THR A 55 -19.29 -17.56 -29.58
CA THR A 55 -18.82 -18.56 -28.60
C THR A 55 -17.64 -18.07 -27.78
N ILE A 56 -16.73 -17.30 -28.37
CA ILE A 56 -15.60 -16.69 -27.64
C ILE A 56 -16.11 -15.65 -26.65
N LEU A 57 -17.04 -14.78 -27.08
CA LEU A 57 -17.66 -13.78 -26.21
C LEU A 57 -18.43 -14.43 -25.05
N ALA A 58 -19.22 -15.47 -25.34
CA ALA A 58 -19.94 -16.22 -24.32
C ALA A 58 -18.97 -16.89 -23.34
N GLY A 59 -17.89 -17.50 -23.83
CA GLY A 59 -16.83 -18.07 -23.00
C GLY A 59 -16.19 -17.04 -22.08
N TRP A 60 -15.94 -15.82 -22.58
CA TRP A 60 -15.41 -14.71 -21.78
C TRP A 60 -16.34 -14.27 -20.67
N VAL A 61 -17.65 -14.15 -20.96
CA VAL A 61 -18.67 -13.81 -19.95
C VAL A 61 -18.76 -14.89 -18.88
N VAL A 62 -18.73 -16.17 -19.27
CA VAL A 62 -18.73 -17.30 -18.32
C VAL A 62 -17.45 -17.30 -17.47
N PHE A 63 -16.29 -17.05 -18.07
CA PHE A 63 -15.02 -16.96 -17.35
C PHE A 63 -15.01 -15.82 -16.33
N LEU A 64 -15.48 -14.63 -16.71
CA LEU A 64 -15.61 -13.49 -15.80
C LEU A 64 -16.56 -13.79 -14.65
N ALA A 65 -17.71 -14.40 -14.93
CA ALA A 65 -18.67 -14.78 -13.88
C ALA A 65 -18.06 -15.81 -12.92
N ALA A 66 -17.35 -16.82 -13.42
CA ALA A 66 -16.66 -17.81 -12.59
C ALA A 66 -15.53 -17.17 -11.75
N ALA A 67 -14.72 -16.29 -12.33
CA ALA A 67 -13.66 -15.57 -11.63
C ALA A 67 -14.21 -14.67 -10.51
N LEU A 68 -15.28 -13.92 -10.79
CA LEU A 68 -15.96 -13.09 -9.80
C LEU A 68 -16.60 -13.94 -8.70
N THR A 69 -17.17 -15.09 -9.04
CA THR A 69 -17.74 -16.03 -8.06
C THR A 69 -16.66 -16.59 -7.15
N GLY A 70 -15.52 -17.03 -7.71
CA GLY A 70 -14.39 -17.53 -6.94
C GLY A 70 -13.77 -16.45 -6.04
N LEU A 71 -13.61 -15.24 -6.56
CA LEU A 71 -13.13 -14.09 -5.78
C LEU A 71 -14.10 -13.73 -4.66
N TYR A 72 -15.41 -13.73 -4.93
CA TYR A 72 -16.43 -13.48 -3.92
C TYR A 72 -16.42 -14.53 -2.81
N TRP A 73 -16.30 -15.81 -3.15
CA TRP A 73 -16.18 -16.89 -2.18
C TRP A 73 -14.91 -16.77 -1.32
N MET A 74 -13.76 -16.50 -1.95
CA MET A 74 -12.50 -16.28 -1.22
C MET A 74 -12.59 -15.04 -0.31
N ALA A 75 -13.15 -13.95 -0.82
CA ALA A 75 -13.33 -12.72 -0.05
C ALA A 75 -14.34 -12.89 1.09
N ALA A 76 -15.40 -13.69 0.91
CA ALA A 76 -16.36 -13.98 1.96
C ALA A 76 -15.75 -14.78 3.12
N GLU A 77 -14.76 -15.64 2.85
CA GLU A 77 -14.05 -16.40 3.89
C GLU A 77 -13.01 -15.54 4.63
N VAL A 78 -12.30 -14.65 3.92
CA VAL A 78 -11.26 -13.77 4.47
C VAL A 78 -11.85 -12.53 5.16
N VAL A 79 -12.89 -11.95 4.59
CA VAL A 79 -13.63 -10.81 5.16
C VAL A 79 -14.81 -11.39 5.96
N ARG A 80 -14.50 -12.06 7.06
CA ARG A 80 -15.52 -12.21 8.11
C ARG A 80 -15.90 -10.78 8.51
N PRO A 81 -17.18 -10.38 8.42
CA PRO A 81 -17.59 -9.06 8.88
C PRO A 81 -17.18 -9.00 10.35
N MET A 82 -16.14 -8.22 10.63
CA MET A 82 -15.72 -7.89 11.99
C MET A 82 -17.03 -7.51 12.70
N PRO A 83 -17.42 -8.20 13.78
CA PRO A 83 -18.66 -7.85 14.45
C PRO A 83 -18.56 -6.37 14.76
N ALA A 84 -19.58 -5.60 14.35
CA ALA A 84 -19.64 -4.14 14.50
C ALA A 84 -19.56 -3.67 15.97
N SER A 85 -19.30 -4.58 16.91
CA SER A 85 -19.07 -4.37 18.34
C SER A 85 -17.60 -4.24 18.73
N GLN A 86 -16.63 -4.37 17.82
CA GLN A 86 -15.30 -3.79 18.06
C GLN A 86 -15.34 -2.31 17.70
N THR A 87 -16.18 -1.56 18.41
CA THR A 87 -15.94 -0.14 18.62
C THR A 87 -14.50 -0.04 19.10
N VAL A 88 -13.61 0.49 18.25
CA VAL A 88 -12.31 0.99 18.70
C VAL A 88 -12.63 2.19 19.59
N SER A 89 -13.05 1.90 20.82
CA SER A 89 -13.70 2.87 21.70
C SER A 89 -12.69 3.74 22.45
N ASP A 90 -11.40 3.45 22.32
CA ASP A 90 -10.34 4.15 23.03
C ASP A 90 -9.28 4.65 22.04
N PHE A 91 -9.69 5.43 21.03
CA PHE A 91 -8.75 6.43 20.55
C PHE A 91 -8.70 7.51 21.64
N PRO A 92 -7.53 7.78 22.25
CA PRO A 92 -7.42 8.86 23.19
C PRO A 92 -7.92 10.14 22.50
N GLU A 93 -8.74 10.90 23.20
CA GLU A 93 -9.30 12.14 22.70
C GLU A 93 -8.19 12.99 22.07
N PRO A 94 -8.38 13.54 20.86
CA PRO A 94 -7.31 14.21 20.12
C PRO A 94 -6.73 15.35 20.96
N ARG A 95 -5.55 15.13 21.53
CA ARG A 95 -4.88 16.10 22.39
C ARG A 95 -4.12 17.08 21.52
N LEU A 96 -4.45 18.36 21.65
CA LEU A 96 -3.66 19.41 21.03
C LEU A 96 -2.30 19.50 21.74
N GLN A 97 -1.21 19.37 20.99
CA GLN A 97 0.14 19.59 21.52
C GLN A 97 0.25 21.05 21.96
N ILE A 98 0.36 21.28 23.27
CA ILE A 98 0.31 22.62 23.88
C ILE A 98 1.54 23.45 23.50
N ASP A 99 2.71 22.81 23.40
CA ASP A 99 3.99 23.48 23.13
C ASP A 99 4.81 22.72 22.08
N ALA A 100 4.30 22.71 20.85
CA ALA A 100 4.99 22.07 19.72
C ALA A 100 6.39 22.65 19.46
N ARG A 101 6.63 23.92 19.84
CA ARG A 101 7.93 24.59 19.62
C ARG A 101 9.00 24.07 20.57
N SER A 102 8.71 24.03 21.87
CA SER A 102 9.65 23.50 22.87
C SER A 102 9.96 22.03 22.61
N ASP A 103 8.96 21.24 22.21
CA ASP A 103 9.17 19.83 21.92
C ASP A 103 10.02 19.61 20.66
N LEU A 104 9.86 20.46 19.64
CA LEU A 104 10.73 20.45 18.46
C LEU A 104 12.16 20.85 18.80
N GLU A 105 12.36 21.85 19.65
CA GLU A 105 13.70 22.26 20.11
C GLU A 105 14.40 21.13 20.88
N LYS A 106 13.69 20.45 21.79
CA LYS A 106 14.22 19.27 22.51
C LYS A 106 14.59 18.14 21.57
N LEU A 107 13.72 17.85 20.59
CA LEU A 107 13.99 16.81 19.60
C LEU A 107 15.22 17.15 18.76
N SER A 108 15.29 18.39 18.27
CA SER A 108 16.43 18.89 17.48
C SER A 108 17.73 18.83 18.28
N ALA A 109 17.71 19.21 19.55
CA ALA A 109 18.87 19.14 20.43
C ALA A 109 19.34 17.68 20.63
N ALA A 110 18.41 16.76 20.92
CA ALA A 110 18.72 15.35 21.11
C ALA A 110 19.29 14.69 19.83
N GLN A 111 18.75 15.05 18.66
CA GLN A 111 19.27 14.59 17.37
C GLN A 111 20.67 15.13 17.11
N SER A 112 20.89 16.42 17.37
CA SER A 112 22.19 17.07 17.19
C SER A 112 23.26 16.47 18.10
N GLU A 113 22.92 16.14 19.34
CA GLU A 113 23.84 15.48 20.27
C GLU A 113 24.25 14.09 19.75
N ARG A 114 23.29 13.30 19.24
CA ARG A 114 23.55 11.98 18.67
C ARG A 114 24.46 12.04 17.44
N LEU A 115 24.30 13.04 16.57
CA LEU A 115 25.11 13.18 15.37
C LEU A 115 26.56 13.63 15.66
N ASN A 116 26.80 14.24 16.81
CA ASN A 116 28.10 14.83 17.18
C ASN A 116 28.91 14.00 18.18
N ARG A 117 28.41 12.83 18.59
CA ARG A 117 29.11 11.96 19.54
C ARG A 117 29.78 10.79 18.84
N THR A 118 30.81 10.26 19.51
CA THR A 118 31.47 9.02 19.13
C THR A 118 30.95 7.90 20.03
N GLY A 119 30.70 6.72 19.49
CA GLY A 119 30.22 5.57 20.25
C GLY A 119 30.50 4.24 19.58
N TRP A 120 30.40 3.15 20.32
CA TRP A 120 30.43 1.82 19.71
C TRP A 120 29.04 1.46 19.20
N VAL A 121 28.93 1.05 17.93
CA VAL A 121 27.70 0.46 17.38
C VAL A 121 27.67 -1.03 17.72
N ASP A 122 28.78 -1.70 17.45
CA ASP A 122 28.97 -3.12 17.75
C ASP A 122 30.45 -3.38 18.03
N ARG A 123 30.74 -3.77 19.28
CA ARG A 123 32.11 -4.06 19.72
C ARG A 123 32.62 -5.39 19.18
N THR A 124 31.74 -6.33 18.91
CA THR A 124 32.12 -7.68 18.46
C THR A 124 32.62 -7.68 17.03
N THR A 125 32.01 -6.83 16.19
CA THR A 125 32.42 -6.63 14.78
C THR A 125 33.34 -5.42 14.59
N GLY A 126 33.75 -4.74 15.67
CA GLY A 126 34.67 -3.60 15.61
C GLY A 126 34.05 -2.33 15.01
N ARG A 127 32.72 -2.20 14.96
CA ARG A 127 32.02 -1.08 14.33
C ARG A 127 31.82 0.08 15.30
N VAL A 128 32.38 1.23 14.93
CA VAL A 128 32.31 2.49 15.70
C VAL A 128 31.45 3.52 14.94
N GLU A 129 30.62 4.24 15.67
CA GLU A 129 29.91 5.45 15.21
C GLU A 129 30.84 6.65 15.46
N ILE A 130 31.15 7.38 14.39
CA ILE A 130 31.92 8.63 14.44
C ILE A 130 30.98 9.82 14.21
N PRO A 131 31.32 11.02 14.73
CA PRO A 131 30.55 12.22 14.48
C PRO A 131 30.38 12.47 12.98
N ILE A 132 29.19 12.91 12.57
CA ILE A 132 28.84 13.05 11.14
C ILE A 132 29.76 14.03 10.42
N GLY A 133 30.20 15.09 11.09
CA GLY A 133 31.18 16.05 10.53
C GLY A 133 32.46 15.35 10.09
N ARG A 134 33.03 14.51 10.97
CA ARG A 134 34.23 13.73 10.66
C ARG A 134 33.98 12.68 9.59
N ALA A 135 32.79 12.07 9.58
CA ALA A 135 32.42 11.14 8.52
C ALA A 135 32.41 11.85 7.15
N MET A 136 31.80 13.03 7.07
CA MET A 136 31.77 13.85 5.85
C MET A 136 33.19 14.23 5.40
N ASP A 137 34.08 14.62 6.31
CA ASP A 137 35.47 14.95 5.97
C ASP A 137 36.23 13.74 5.39
N LEU A 138 36.06 12.55 5.98
CA LEU A 138 36.69 11.32 5.49
C LEU A 138 36.16 10.93 4.10
N VAL A 139 34.85 11.01 3.92
CA VAL A 139 34.12 10.78 2.68
C VAL A 139 34.60 11.73 1.59
N ALA A 140 34.70 13.03 1.89
CA ALA A 140 35.22 14.04 0.98
C ALA A 140 36.70 13.81 0.62
N GLY A 141 37.55 13.47 1.60
CA GLY A 141 38.97 13.22 1.39
C GLY A 141 39.27 11.94 0.59
N MET A 142 38.44 10.92 0.71
CA MET A 142 38.57 9.67 -0.05
C MET A 142 38.02 9.77 -1.49
N GLY A 143 37.06 10.66 -1.74
CA GLY A 143 36.42 10.84 -3.04
C GLY A 143 35.73 9.56 -3.52
N ALA A 144 35.92 9.19 -4.80
CA ALA A 144 35.29 8.01 -5.39
C ALA A 144 35.64 6.68 -4.68
N ARG A 145 36.77 6.62 -3.98
CA ARG A 145 37.18 5.40 -3.24
C ARG A 145 36.30 5.11 -2.04
N ALA A 146 35.62 6.11 -1.49
CA ALA A 146 34.83 5.90 -0.29
C ALA A 146 33.57 5.06 -0.56
N TRP A 147 33.11 4.95 -1.80
CA TRP A 147 31.95 4.11 -2.16
C TRP A 147 32.38 2.71 -2.60
N GLN A 148 33.67 2.36 -2.50
CA GLN A 148 34.11 0.99 -2.73
C GLN A 148 33.39 0.08 -1.73
N PRO A 149 33.00 -1.14 -2.14
CA PRO A 149 32.46 -2.12 -1.22
C PRO A 149 33.41 -2.23 -0.03
N LEU A 150 32.88 -2.05 1.16
CA LEU A 150 33.62 -2.35 2.37
C LEU A 150 33.98 -3.84 2.27
N GLU A 151 35.23 -4.14 1.94
CA GLU A 151 35.75 -5.49 2.16
C GLU A 151 35.44 -5.78 3.62
N ALA A 152 34.63 -6.81 3.88
CA ALA A 152 34.25 -7.17 5.23
C ALA A 152 35.53 -7.59 5.97
N GLY A 153 36.23 -6.61 6.54
CA GLY A 153 37.44 -6.80 7.31
C GLY A 153 37.10 -7.75 8.43
N ALA A 154 37.69 -8.94 8.39
CA ALA A 154 37.63 -9.85 9.52
C ALA A 154 38.11 -9.06 10.76
N PRO A 155 37.44 -9.13 11.92
CA PRO A 155 37.68 -8.26 13.08
C PRO A 155 39.16 -8.05 13.50
N ASP A 156 40.03 -8.98 13.13
CA ASP A 156 41.46 -8.96 13.44
C ASP A 156 42.32 -8.23 12.40
N ASP A 157 41.88 -8.02 11.17
CA ASP A 157 42.74 -7.54 10.08
C ASP A 157 43.06 -6.03 10.17
N ALA A 158 42.09 -5.20 10.52
CA ALA A 158 42.25 -3.76 10.69
C ALA A 158 43.09 -3.46 11.95
N ARG A 159 42.84 -4.21 13.03
CA ARG A 159 43.64 -4.14 14.25
C ARG A 159 45.07 -4.61 14.01
N ALA A 160 45.26 -5.75 13.34
CA ALA A 160 46.59 -6.27 13.01
C ALA A 160 47.36 -5.32 12.07
N ARG A 161 46.69 -4.72 11.07
CA ARG A 161 47.29 -3.69 10.22
C ARG A 161 47.76 -2.47 11.02
N ALA A 162 46.96 -2.01 11.97
CA ALA A 162 47.33 -0.89 12.85
C ALA A 162 48.52 -1.23 13.76
N VAL A 163 48.56 -2.44 14.34
CA VAL A 163 49.68 -2.92 15.16
C VAL A 163 50.96 -3.02 14.34
N ASN A 164 50.91 -3.66 13.16
CA ASN A 164 52.05 -3.80 12.27
C ASN A 164 52.59 -2.43 11.81
N ALA A 165 51.70 -1.47 11.53
CA ALA A 165 52.10 -0.11 11.17
C ALA A 165 52.78 0.63 12.34
N ALA A 166 52.32 0.42 13.58
CA ALA A 166 52.94 0.98 14.77
C ALA A 166 54.33 0.38 15.05
N GLU A 167 54.48 -0.94 14.91
CA GLU A 167 55.78 -1.62 15.06
C GLU A 167 56.79 -1.17 13.99
N GLN A 168 56.35 -0.98 12.74
CA GLN A 168 57.20 -0.45 11.67
C GLN A 168 57.65 0.99 11.92
N ALA A 169 56.81 1.81 12.55
CA ALA A 169 57.19 3.16 12.98
C ALA A 169 58.19 3.13 14.14
N GLN A 170 58.11 2.12 15.02
CA GLN A 170 59.02 1.95 16.16
C GLN A 170 60.37 1.33 15.79
N GLY A 171 60.42 0.43 14.81
CA GLY A 171 61.67 -0.18 14.32
C GLY A 171 62.49 0.73 13.39
N ARG A 172 61.98 1.91 13.05
CA ARG A 172 62.68 2.94 12.25
C ARG A 172 63.23 4.03 13.18
N ASN A 173 64.21 3.66 14.00
CA ASN A 173 65.05 4.64 14.69
C ASN A 173 66.52 4.23 14.46
N PRO A 174 67.36 5.08 13.83
CA PRO A 174 68.79 4.81 13.65
C PRO A 174 69.57 4.87 14.97
#